data_AF-A0A7K8N8K1-F1
#
_entry.id   AF-A0A7K8N8K1-F1
#
_cell.length_a   1.000
_cell.length_b   1.000
_cell.length_c   1.000
_cell.angle_alpha   90.00
_cell.angle_beta   90.00
_cell.angle_gamma   90.00
#
_symmetry.space_group_name_H-M   'P 1'
#
loop_
_entity.id
_entity.type
_entity.pdbx_description
1 polymer ?
#
loop_
_entity_poly.entity_id
_entity_poly.type
_entity_poly.pdbx_seq_one_letter_code
_entity_poly.pdbx_strand_id
1 'polypeptide(L)'
;VNYVPTLANETLEGRVTASTFTLEQPRCVFTDAQPGTRIWLVVALDAGRWDFDAGTAPETPQLAFQTFPSNTAYATLGTSIASYPCPPRPGDITVLRVGSETACRSNPKRPSCNGPLSGPGPYRVKFIAWDNVTAQAQTHWSEPITLKTALKADNLPVTAGRRSTGMIILTAILSILFAVLLACLVALLASCSNSYGGSSIFSKPDAVTVRRYNTHHVYDQPAARL
;
A
#
# COMPACT_ATOMS: atom_id res chain seq x y z
N VAL A 1 10.68 -28.79 -24.41
CA VAL A 1 11.92 -28.15 -23.90
C VAL A 1 12.30 -28.80 -22.59
N ASN A 2 13.58 -29.16 -22.40
CA ASN A 2 14.06 -29.72 -21.13
C ASN A 2 14.32 -28.60 -20.12
N TYR A 3 13.25 -28.08 -19.52
CA TYR A 3 13.27 -27.02 -18.52
C TYR A 3 12.22 -27.32 -17.46
N VAL A 4 12.53 -27.04 -16.19
CA VAL A 4 11.61 -27.17 -15.06
C VAL A 4 11.42 -25.77 -14.47
N PRO A 5 10.20 -25.20 -14.48
CA PRO A 5 9.95 -23.93 -13.82
C PRO A 5 10.22 -24.03 -12.31
N THR A 6 10.82 -22.99 -11.75
CA THR A 6 11.17 -22.92 -10.34
C THR A 6 10.64 -21.63 -9.73
N LEU A 7 10.42 -21.67 -8.41
CA LEU A 7 10.20 -20.45 -7.64
C LEU A 7 11.41 -19.55 -7.75
N ALA A 8 11.18 -18.23 -7.70
CA ALA A 8 12.25 -17.25 -7.70
C ALA A 8 13.21 -17.44 -6.51
N ASN A 9 14.42 -16.88 -6.59
CA ASN A 9 15.42 -16.96 -5.53
C ASN A 9 14.84 -16.70 -4.11
N GLU A 10 15.38 -17.40 -3.10
CA GLU A 10 14.92 -17.41 -1.71
C GLU A 10 14.94 -16.04 -1.03
N THR A 11 15.75 -15.10 -1.51
CA THR A 11 15.88 -13.76 -0.93
C THR A 11 14.69 -12.83 -1.19
N LEU A 12 13.72 -13.23 -2.03
CA LEU A 12 12.59 -12.37 -2.37
C LEU A 12 11.49 -12.42 -1.29
N GLU A 13 11.30 -11.32 -0.58
CA GLU A 13 10.16 -11.17 0.32
C GLU A 13 8.83 -11.29 -0.44
N GLY A 14 7.86 -11.99 0.16
CA GLY A 14 6.60 -12.29 -0.51
C GLY A 14 6.72 -13.23 -1.71
N ARG A 15 7.84 -13.98 -1.85
CA ARG A 15 8.00 -15.04 -2.86
C ARG A 15 6.81 -16.00 -2.90
N VAL A 16 6.33 -16.39 -1.73
CA VAL A 16 5.10 -17.17 -1.54
C VAL A 16 4.26 -16.48 -0.46
N THR A 17 3.01 -16.22 -0.80
CA THR A 17 2.00 -15.57 0.06
C THR A 17 0.79 -16.51 0.20
N ALA A 18 -0.34 -16.01 0.69
CA ALA A 18 -1.56 -16.81 0.78
C ALA A 18 -2.35 -16.97 -0.53
N SER A 19 -2.06 -16.14 -1.53
CA SER A 19 -2.79 -16.14 -2.81
C SER A 19 -1.91 -15.92 -4.04
N THR A 20 -0.61 -15.72 -3.83
CA THR A 20 0.37 -15.44 -4.89
C THR A 20 1.68 -16.18 -4.64
N PHE A 21 2.36 -16.54 -5.71
CA PHE A 21 3.75 -17.01 -5.68
C PHE A 21 4.55 -16.41 -6.84
N THR A 22 5.86 -16.46 -6.74
CA THR A 22 6.78 -15.82 -7.69
C THR A 22 7.74 -16.84 -8.28
N LEU A 23 7.81 -16.89 -9.61
CA LEU A 23 8.65 -17.79 -10.41
C LEU A 23 9.82 -17.05 -11.05
N GLU A 24 10.86 -17.79 -11.42
CA GLU A 24 11.84 -17.33 -12.39
C GLU A 24 11.20 -17.18 -13.78
N GLN A 25 11.62 -16.17 -14.54
CA GLN A 25 11.19 -16.00 -15.94
C GLN A 25 11.80 -17.10 -16.83
N PRO A 26 11.07 -17.60 -17.86
CA PRO A 26 11.57 -18.64 -18.77
C PRO A 26 12.53 -18.06 -19.83
N ARG A 27 13.55 -17.34 -19.39
CA ARG A 27 14.58 -16.74 -20.25
C ARG A 27 15.45 -17.82 -20.88
N CYS A 28 15.80 -17.64 -22.15
CA CYS A 28 16.62 -18.60 -22.90
C CYS A 28 16.00 -20.02 -23.01
N VAL A 29 14.70 -20.19 -22.76
CA VAL A 29 14.02 -21.50 -22.77
C VAL A 29 13.43 -21.82 -24.15
N PHE A 30 12.78 -20.83 -24.78
CA PHE A 30 12.01 -21.01 -26.03
C PHE A 30 12.70 -20.36 -27.23
N THR A 31 14.01 -20.55 -27.37
CA THR A 31 14.83 -19.88 -28.41
C THR A 31 14.44 -20.26 -29.83
N ASP A 32 13.90 -21.46 -30.03
CA ASP A 32 13.59 -22.01 -31.35
C ASP A 32 12.10 -21.85 -31.74
N ALA A 33 11.32 -21.17 -30.89
CA ALA A 33 9.91 -20.94 -31.16
C ALA A 33 9.71 -19.94 -32.30
N GLN A 34 8.65 -20.15 -33.09
CA GLN A 34 8.39 -19.36 -34.28
C GLN A 34 8.07 -17.89 -33.96
N PRO A 35 8.29 -16.95 -34.91
CA PRO A 35 7.84 -15.58 -34.77
C PRO A 35 6.34 -15.50 -34.48
N GLY A 36 5.93 -14.66 -33.53
CA GLY A 36 4.53 -14.51 -33.14
C GLY A 36 4.06 -15.50 -32.07
N THR A 37 4.86 -16.53 -31.72
CA THR A 37 4.56 -17.42 -30.60
C THR A 37 4.52 -16.66 -29.28
N ARG A 38 3.49 -16.94 -28.48
CA ARG A 38 3.33 -16.42 -27.12
C ARG A 38 3.71 -17.49 -26.11
N ILE A 39 4.43 -17.08 -25.08
CA ILE A 39 4.74 -17.92 -23.93
C ILE A 39 3.65 -17.72 -22.88
N TRP A 40 2.96 -18.79 -22.54
CA TRP A 40 1.92 -18.83 -21.54
C TRP A 40 2.39 -19.60 -20.32
N LEU A 41 1.97 -19.14 -19.14
CA LEU A 41 2.11 -19.88 -17.90
C LEU A 41 0.81 -20.64 -17.63
N VAL A 42 0.91 -21.97 -17.54
CA VAL A 42 -0.17 -22.81 -17.05
C VAL A 42 0.02 -23.00 -15.56
N VAL A 43 -1.06 -22.77 -14.80
CA VAL A 43 -1.13 -23.04 -13.37
C VAL A 43 -2.21 -24.10 -13.16
N ALA A 44 -1.83 -25.21 -12.54
CA ALA A 44 -2.70 -26.35 -12.30
C ALA A 44 -2.67 -26.78 -10.82
N LEU A 45 -3.71 -27.48 -10.39
CA LEU A 45 -3.66 -28.28 -9.17
C LEU A 45 -2.69 -29.46 -9.38
N ASP A 46 -1.94 -29.84 -8.35
CA ASP A 46 -1.02 -30.99 -8.42
C ASP A 46 -1.73 -32.28 -8.89
N ALA A 47 -2.96 -32.50 -8.42
CA ALA A 47 -3.78 -33.65 -8.80
C ALA A 47 -4.24 -33.62 -10.26
N GLY A 48 -4.48 -32.43 -10.84
CA GLY A 48 -4.98 -32.28 -12.22
C GLY A 48 -3.89 -32.23 -13.29
N ARG A 49 -2.61 -32.30 -12.91
CA ARG A 49 -1.48 -32.14 -13.87
C ARG A 49 -1.44 -33.23 -14.96
N TRP A 50 -1.97 -34.41 -14.66
CA TRP A 50 -1.96 -35.57 -15.55
C TRP A 50 -3.07 -35.50 -16.61
N ASP A 51 -4.14 -34.78 -16.31
CA ASP A 51 -5.29 -34.59 -17.19
C ASP A 51 -5.12 -33.35 -18.10
N PHE A 52 -4.06 -32.57 -17.89
CA PHE A 52 -3.78 -31.38 -18.69
C PHE A 52 -3.36 -31.76 -20.12
N ASP A 53 -4.16 -31.32 -21.08
CA ASP A 53 -3.83 -31.39 -22.50
C ASP A 53 -3.11 -30.11 -22.96
N ALA A 54 -1.85 -30.26 -23.36
CA ALA A 54 -1.06 -29.18 -23.93
C ALA A 54 -1.57 -28.69 -25.29
N GLY A 55 -2.47 -29.43 -25.96
CA GLY A 55 -3.18 -29.01 -27.17
C GLY A 55 -4.40 -28.12 -26.91
N THR A 56 -4.75 -27.84 -25.66
CA THR A 56 -5.82 -26.92 -25.33
C THR A 56 -5.35 -25.47 -25.48
N ALA A 57 -6.01 -24.71 -26.34
CA ALA A 57 -5.64 -23.32 -26.60
C ALA A 57 -5.84 -22.42 -25.36
N PRO A 58 -4.89 -21.51 -25.05
CA PRO A 58 -5.09 -20.44 -24.09
C PRO A 58 -6.27 -19.54 -24.47
N GLU A 59 -6.76 -18.76 -23.51
CA GLU A 59 -7.91 -17.84 -23.69
C GLU A 59 -9.23 -18.52 -24.08
N THR A 60 -9.31 -19.84 -23.91
CA THR A 60 -10.55 -20.61 -24.02
C THR A 60 -11.21 -20.79 -22.65
N PRO A 61 -12.52 -21.11 -22.59
CA PRO A 61 -13.20 -21.42 -21.32
C PRO A 61 -12.55 -22.56 -20.52
N GLN A 62 -11.90 -23.51 -21.19
CA GLN A 62 -11.20 -24.65 -20.59
C GLN A 62 -10.03 -24.19 -19.72
N LEU A 63 -9.27 -23.18 -20.18
CA LEU A 63 -8.12 -22.63 -19.47
C LEU A 63 -8.38 -21.24 -18.87
N ALA A 64 -9.65 -20.89 -18.65
CA ALA A 64 -10.03 -19.62 -18.05
C ALA A 64 -9.81 -19.62 -16.53
N PHE A 65 -9.31 -18.52 -15.98
CA PHE A 65 -9.14 -18.38 -14.53
C PHE A 65 -10.48 -18.52 -13.75
N GLN A 66 -11.59 -18.07 -14.32
CA GLN A 66 -12.89 -18.04 -13.64
C GLN A 66 -13.47 -19.44 -13.39
N THR A 67 -13.02 -20.44 -14.16
CA THR A 67 -13.41 -21.85 -14.00
C THR A 67 -12.41 -22.63 -13.14
N PHE A 68 -11.31 -22.00 -12.71
CA PHE A 68 -10.37 -22.58 -11.76
C PHE A 68 -10.90 -22.43 -10.32
N PRO A 69 -10.86 -23.48 -9.46
CA PRO A 69 -10.14 -24.75 -9.64
C PRO A 69 -10.93 -25.89 -10.30
N SER A 70 -12.19 -25.70 -10.71
CA SER A 70 -13.03 -26.77 -11.28
C SER A 70 -12.44 -27.41 -12.54
N ASN A 71 -11.86 -26.60 -13.44
CA ASN A 71 -11.15 -27.11 -14.62
C ASN A 71 -9.72 -27.61 -14.32
N THR A 72 -9.32 -27.63 -13.04
CA THR A 72 -8.01 -28.06 -12.52
C THR A 72 -6.78 -27.30 -13.01
N ALA A 73 -6.88 -26.54 -14.11
CA ALA A 73 -5.83 -25.69 -14.64
C ALA A 73 -6.39 -24.40 -15.27
N TYR A 74 -5.55 -23.37 -15.36
CA TYR A 74 -5.81 -22.17 -16.16
C TYR A 74 -4.51 -21.66 -16.79
N ALA A 75 -4.61 -20.89 -17.86
CA ALA A 75 -3.49 -20.27 -18.54
C ALA A 75 -3.50 -18.75 -18.32
N THR A 76 -2.33 -18.19 -18.02
CA THR A 76 -2.17 -16.76 -17.75
C THR A 76 -0.80 -16.25 -18.20
N LEU A 77 -0.56 -14.96 -18.04
CA LEU A 77 0.73 -14.30 -18.33
C LEU A 77 1.24 -14.55 -19.75
N GLY A 78 0.32 -14.72 -20.71
CA GLY A 78 0.64 -14.90 -22.12
C GLY A 78 1.38 -13.66 -22.63
N THR A 79 2.62 -13.82 -23.06
CA THR A 79 3.42 -12.71 -23.60
C THR A 79 4.37 -13.15 -24.71
N SER A 80 4.96 -12.21 -25.45
CA SER A 80 5.94 -12.52 -26.49
C SER A 80 7.26 -13.01 -25.89
N ILE A 81 7.99 -13.84 -26.65
CA ILE A 81 9.35 -14.29 -26.28
C ILE A 81 10.29 -13.10 -26.02
N ALA A 82 10.12 -12.00 -26.76
CA ALA A 82 10.88 -10.77 -26.59
C ALA A 82 10.72 -10.11 -25.20
N SER A 83 9.67 -10.46 -24.45
CA SER A 83 9.49 -10.01 -23.05
C SER A 83 10.44 -10.70 -22.07
N TYR A 84 11.15 -11.74 -22.52
CA TYR A 84 12.13 -12.49 -21.72
C TYR A 84 13.53 -12.42 -22.37
N PRO A 85 14.17 -11.24 -22.41
CA PRO A 85 15.48 -11.10 -23.05
C PRO A 85 16.54 -12.00 -22.40
N CYS A 86 17.49 -12.47 -23.20
CA CYS A 86 18.56 -13.37 -22.78
C CYS A 86 19.91 -12.80 -23.27
N PRO A 87 20.89 -12.50 -22.39
CA PRO A 87 20.82 -12.57 -20.92
C PRO A 87 19.90 -11.49 -20.32
N PRO A 88 19.54 -11.60 -19.02
CA PRO A 88 18.87 -10.50 -18.31
C PRO A 88 19.74 -9.23 -18.32
N ARG A 89 19.11 -8.06 -18.31
CA ARG A 89 19.87 -6.81 -18.24
C ARG A 89 20.40 -6.61 -16.82
N PRO A 90 21.60 -6.04 -16.65
CA PRO A 90 22.12 -5.74 -15.33
C PRO A 90 21.14 -4.89 -14.51
N GLY A 91 20.80 -5.35 -13.31
CA GLY A 91 19.88 -4.65 -12.39
C GLY A 91 18.39 -4.96 -12.59
N ASP A 92 17.99 -5.75 -13.59
CA ASP A 92 16.60 -6.16 -13.76
C ASP A 92 16.14 -7.12 -12.66
N ILE A 93 14.93 -6.94 -12.14
CA ILE A 93 14.23 -7.95 -11.34
C ILE A 93 13.45 -8.85 -12.30
N THR A 94 13.93 -10.06 -12.54
CA THR A 94 13.45 -10.93 -13.63
C THR A 94 12.53 -12.05 -13.15
N VAL A 95 11.42 -11.68 -12.52
CA VAL A 95 10.48 -12.63 -11.93
C VAL A 95 9.09 -12.59 -12.58
N LEU A 96 8.31 -13.66 -12.40
CA LEU A 96 6.90 -13.75 -12.77
C LEU A 96 6.05 -13.98 -11.53
N ARG A 97 5.22 -13.01 -11.18
CA ARG A 97 4.29 -13.15 -10.06
C ARG A 97 2.96 -13.72 -10.53
N VAL A 98 2.58 -14.85 -9.98
CA VAL A 98 1.27 -15.49 -10.18
C VAL A 98 0.27 -14.95 -9.17
N GLY A 99 -0.93 -14.64 -9.62
CA GLY A 99 -2.06 -14.22 -8.79
C GLY A 99 -2.15 -12.72 -8.48
N SER A 100 -1.50 -11.86 -9.26
CA SER A 100 -1.42 -10.42 -8.99
C SER A 100 -2.62 -9.58 -9.46
N GLU A 101 -3.53 -10.13 -10.27
CA GLU A 101 -4.61 -9.37 -10.90
C GLU A 101 -5.96 -9.57 -10.19
N THR A 102 -6.25 -8.75 -9.19
CA THR A 102 -7.51 -8.81 -8.45
C THR A 102 -8.71 -8.29 -9.27
N ALA A 103 -8.49 -7.34 -10.17
CA ALA A 103 -9.54 -6.64 -10.91
C ALA A 103 -10.26 -7.52 -11.95
N CYS A 104 -9.58 -8.50 -12.55
CA CYS A 104 -10.17 -9.38 -13.56
C CYS A 104 -10.73 -10.69 -13.00
N ARG A 105 -10.62 -10.91 -11.68
CA ARG A 105 -10.97 -12.18 -11.02
C ARG A 105 -12.34 -12.72 -11.42
N SER A 106 -13.33 -11.84 -11.53
CA SER A 106 -14.72 -12.19 -11.87
C SER A 106 -15.13 -11.77 -13.28
N ASN A 107 -14.19 -11.35 -14.12
CA ASN A 107 -14.49 -10.84 -15.46
C ASN A 107 -14.33 -11.96 -16.52
N PRO A 108 -15.43 -12.56 -17.02
CA PRO A 108 -15.35 -13.64 -18.00
C PRO A 108 -14.81 -13.20 -19.37
N LYS A 109 -14.77 -11.89 -19.66
CA LYS A 109 -14.15 -11.36 -20.88
C LYS A 109 -12.62 -11.37 -20.83
N ARG A 110 -12.02 -11.76 -19.70
CA ARG A 110 -10.58 -11.88 -19.50
C ARG A 110 -10.23 -13.29 -18.98
N PRO A 111 -10.32 -14.33 -19.84
CA PRO A 111 -10.07 -15.72 -19.45
C PRO A 111 -8.63 -15.93 -18.97
N SER A 112 -7.66 -15.19 -19.54
CA SER A 112 -6.23 -15.24 -19.21
C SER A 112 -5.84 -14.49 -17.91
N CYS A 113 -6.81 -14.10 -17.09
CA CYS A 113 -6.59 -13.35 -15.85
C CYS A 113 -5.55 -14.01 -14.94
N ASN A 114 -4.58 -13.24 -14.46
CA ASN A 114 -3.61 -13.68 -13.46
C ASN A 114 -4.19 -13.50 -12.05
N GLY A 115 -5.36 -14.08 -11.80
CA GLY A 115 -6.15 -13.83 -10.59
C GLY A 115 -5.59 -14.50 -9.33
N PRO A 116 -5.87 -13.96 -8.13
CA PRO A 116 -5.37 -14.48 -6.87
C PRO A 116 -5.86 -15.92 -6.62
N LEU A 117 -4.94 -16.79 -6.20
CA LEU A 117 -5.22 -18.20 -5.93
C LEU A 117 -6.07 -18.36 -4.67
N SER A 118 -6.96 -19.34 -4.69
CA SER A 118 -8.05 -19.49 -3.72
C SER A 118 -7.68 -20.23 -2.43
N GLY A 119 -6.52 -20.90 -2.38
CA GLY A 119 -6.12 -21.70 -1.22
C GLY A 119 -4.64 -22.11 -1.24
N PRO A 120 -4.21 -22.98 -0.32
CA PRO A 120 -2.80 -23.37 -0.20
C PRO A 120 -2.27 -24.25 -1.34
N GLY A 121 -3.13 -24.79 -2.21
CA GLY A 121 -2.72 -25.76 -3.23
C GLY A 121 -2.64 -27.19 -2.66
N PRO A 122 -1.65 -28.03 -3.07
CA PRO A 122 -0.47 -27.67 -3.87
C PRO A 122 -0.78 -27.38 -5.34
N TYR A 123 -0.05 -26.42 -5.90
CA TYR A 123 -0.10 -26.03 -7.31
C TYR A 123 1.12 -26.56 -8.06
N ARG A 124 0.97 -26.79 -9.37
CA ARG A 124 2.10 -26.96 -10.29
C ARG A 124 1.99 -25.98 -11.42
N VAL A 125 3.14 -25.65 -11.99
CA VAL A 125 3.20 -24.79 -13.17
C VAL A 125 4.02 -25.38 -14.28
N LYS A 126 3.71 -24.96 -15.51
CA LYS A 126 4.56 -25.17 -16.68
C LYS A 126 4.40 -24.04 -17.66
N PHE A 127 5.38 -23.85 -18.53
CA PHE A 127 5.27 -22.92 -19.64
C PHE A 127 4.92 -23.67 -20.92
N ILE A 128 4.07 -23.07 -21.73
CA ILE A 128 3.75 -23.51 -23.09
C ILE A 128 4.02 -22.36 -24.06
N ALA A 129 4.70 -22.68 -25.16
CA ALA A 129 4.88 -21.79 -26.29
C ALA A 129 3.78 -22.11 -27.30
N TRP A 130 2.83 -21.18 -27.45
CA TRP A 130 1.62 -21.33 -28.23
C TRP A 130 1.61 -20.32 -29.38
N ASP A 131 1.50 -20.79 -30.62
CA ASP A 131 1.33 -19.92 -31.79
C ASP A 131 -0.17 -19.67 -32.08
N ASN A 132 -0.58 -19.41 -33.32
CA ASN A 132 -1.99 -19.18 -33.62
C ASN A 132 -2.81 -20.48 -33.79
N VAL A 133 -2.16 -21.65 -33.81
CA VAL A 133 -2.75 -22.93 -34.21
C VAL A 133 -2.49 -24.02 -33.17
N THR A 134 -1.26 -24.18 -32.68
CA THR A 134 -0.87 -25.29 -31.79
C THR A 134 0.20 -24.91 -30.75
N ALA A 135 0.38 -25.79 -29.77
CA ALA A 135 1.53 -25.75 -28.88
C ALA A 135 2.79 -26.18 -29.63
N GLN A 136 3.71 -25.23 -29.83
CA GLN A 136 5.01 -25.45 -30.45
C GLN A 136 5.98 -26.16 -29.50
N ALA A 137 5.93 -25.80 -28.22
CA ALA A 137 6.79 -26.40 -27.20
C ALA A 137 6.20 -26.27 -25.80
N GLN A 138 6.62 -27.15 -24.90
CA GLN A 138 6.26 -27.09 -23.48
C GLN A 138 7.45 -27.47 -22.59
N THR A 139 7.43 -26.99 -21.35
CA THR A 139 8.40 -27.36 -20.31
C THR A 139 7.90 -28.59 -19.54
N HIS A 140 8.74 -29.11 -18.64
CA HIS A 140 8.27 -30.01 -17.59
C HIS A 140 7.38 -29.24 -16.60
N TRP A 141 6.65 -30.00 -15.78
CA TRP A 141 5.96 -29.45 -14.62
C TRP A 141 6.97 -29.09 -13.52
N SER A 142 6.73 -27.99 -12.80
CA SER A 142 7.48 -27.62 -11.60
C SER A 142 7.33 -28.66 -10.49
N GLU A 143 8.15 -28.54 -9.45
CA GLU A 143 7.83 -29.12 -8.15
C GLU A 143 6.51 -28.55 -7.58
N PRO A 144 5.83 -29.26 -6.67
CA PRO A 144 4.65 -28.74 -5.99
C PRO A 144 4.93 -27.43 -5.25
N ILE A 145 4.04 -26.46 -5.44
CA ILE A 145 4.09 -25.14 -4.81
C ILE A 145 2.93 -25.03 -3.82
N THR A 146 3.24 -24.97 -2.54
CA THR A 146 2.25 -24.77 -1.47
C THR A 146 2.27 -23.32 -0.99
N LEU A 147 1.10 -22.67 -1.01
CA LEU A 147 0.94 -21.31 -0.52
C LEU A 147 0.83 -21.25 1.00
N LYS A 148 1.07 -20.08 1.56
CA LYS A 148 0.93 -19.85 3.00
C LYS A 148 -0.55 -19.88 3.39
N THR A 149 -0.90 -20.52 4.48
CA THR A 149 -2.26 -20.44 4.99
C THR A 149 -2.47 -19.09 5.67
N ALA A 150 -3.42 -18.29 5.18
CA ALA A 150 -3.83 -17.08 5.89
C ALA A 150 -4.57 -17.47 7.18
N LEU A 151 -4.12 -16.94 8.32
CA LEU A 151 -4.88 -17.00 9.57
C LEU A 151 -6.09 -16.07 9.44
N LYS A 152 -7.28 -16.56 9.80
CA LYS A 152 -8.45 -15.68 9.95
C LYS A 152 -8.14 -14.64 11.03
N ALA A 153 -8.63 -13.43 10.83
CA ALA A 153 -8.43 -12.33 11.77
C ALA A 153 -8.86 -12.70 13.20
N ASP A 154 -9.95 -13.45 13.33
CA ASP A 154 -10.50 -13.93 14.60
C ASP A 154 -9.58 -14.93 15.33
N ASN A 155 -8.65 -15.57 14.59
CA ASN A 155 -7.68 -16.53 15.10
C ASN A 155 -6.29 -15.92 15.28
N LEU A 156 -6.11 -14.63 14.98
CA LEU A 156 -4.86 -13.96 15.29
C LEU A 156 -4.80 -13.76 16.80
N PRO A 157 -3.77 -14.28 17.49
CA PRO A 157 -3.53 -13.84 18.85
C PRO A 157 -3.34 -12.33 18.79
N VAL A 158 -4.20 -11.58 19.49
CA VAL A 158 -4.06 -10.12 19.65
C VAL A 158 -2.88 -9.86 20.58
N THR A 159 -1.69 -10.25 20.15
CA THR A 159 -0.42 -9.70 20.62
C THR A 159 -0.03 -8.58 19.67
N ALA A 160 -0.99 -7.72 19.30
CA ALA A 160 -0.66 -6.35 19.00
C ALA A 160 -0.08 -5.80 20.30
N GLY A 161 1.26 -5.65 20.33
CA GLY A 161 2.01 -5.21 21.49
C GLY A 161 1.21 -4.15 22.22
N ARG A 162 0.74 -4.53 23.41
CA ARG A 162 0.01 -3.69 24.35
C ARG A 162 0.85 -2.44 24.52
N ARG A 163 0.60 -1.39 23.72
CA ARG A 163 1.07 -0.04 24.04
C ARG A 163 0.45 0.19 25.39
N SER A 164 1.29 0.08 26.43
CA SER A 164 0.86 0.02 27.81
C SER A 164 -0.15 1.15 27.98
N THR A 165 -1.38 0.84 28.39
CA THR A 165 -2.39 1.84 28.72
C THR A 165 -1.78 2.90 29.65
N GLY A 166 -0.82 2.49 30.50
CA GLY A 166 0.00 3.39 31.32
C GLY A 166 0.87 4.37 30.54
N MET A 167 1.47 4.00 29.40
CA MET A 167 2.23 4.91 28.55
C MET A 167 1.34 6.00 27.94
N ILE A 168 0.14 5.63 27.47
CA ILE A 168 -0.83 6.60 26.93
C ILE A 168 -1.26 7.57 28.04
N ILE A 169 -1.63 7.04 29.22
CA ILE A 169 -2.01 7.85 30.38
C ILE A 169 -0.87 8.77 30.82
N LEU A 170 0.37 8.27 30.91
CA LEU A 170 1.55 9.07 31.25
C LEU A 170 1.79 10.19 30.24
N THR A 171 1.74 9.89 28.94
CA THR A 171 1.91 10.93 27.91
C THR A 171 0.81 11.99 27.97
N ALA A 172 -0.43 11.62 28.28
CA ALA A 172 -1.53 12.56 28.43
C ALA A 172 -1.35 13.44 29.68
N ILE A 173 -1.03 12.86 30.83
CA ILE A 173 -0.78 13.60 32.08
C ILE A 173 0.40 14.57 31.91
N LEU A 174 1.54 14.09 31.37
CA LEU A 174 2.72 14.91 31.13
C LEU A 174 2.42 16.06 30.16
N SER A 175 1.65 15.81 29.10
CA SER A 175 1.23 16.84 28.14
C SER A 175 0.36 17.92 28.79
N ILE A 176 -0.63 17.51 29.61
CA ILE A 176 -1.51 18.45 30.33
C ILE A 176 -0.71 19.28 31.34
N LEU A 177 0.13 18.64 32.16
CA LEU A 177 0.95 19.34 33.15
C LEU A 177 1.93 20.32 32.47
N PHE A 178 2.54 19.92 31.36
CA PHE A 178 3.42 20.80 30.59
C PHE A 178 2.67 22.01 30.04
N ALA A 179 1.48 21.83 29.49
CA ALA A 179 0.64 22.93 29.01
C ALA A 179 0.26 23.90 30.14
N VAL A 180 -0.10 23.38 31.32
CA VAL A 180 -0.40 24.20 32.51
C VAL A 180 0.83 24.99 32.96
N LEU A 181 2.00 24.35 33.04
CA LEU A 181 3.24 25.03 33.40
C LEU A 181 3.59 26.14 32.42
N LEU A 182 3.41 25.90 31.12
CA LEU A 182 3.67 26.89 30.08
C LEU A 182 2.69 28.08 30.16
N ALA A 183 1.41 27.81 30.43
CA ALA A 183 0.42 28.86 30.65
C ALA A 183 0.75 29.71 31.89
N CYS A 184 1.15 29.09 33.00
CA CYS A 184 1.60 29.80 34.20
C CYS A 184 2.85 30.64 33.94
N LEU A 185 3.84 30.11 33.20
CA LEU A 185 5.04 30.85 32.82
C LEU A 185 4.69 32.08 31.99
N VAL A 186 3.83 31.94 30.98
CA VAL A 186 3.36 33.06 30.16
C VAL A 186 2.64 34.11 31.00
N ALA A 187 1.78 33.71 31.93
CA ALA A 187 1.08 34.62 32.83
C ALA A 187 2.05 35.39 33.75
N LEU A 188 3.09 34.72 34.27
CA LEU A 188 4.14 35.36 35.06
C LEU A 188 4.94 36.37 34.24
N LEU A 189 5.36 36.00 33.02
CA LEU A 189 6.09 36.90 32.13
C LEU A 189 5.24 38.12 31.75
N ALA A 190 3.95 37.93 31.46
CA ALA A 190 3.03 39.03 31.17
C ALA A 190 2.80 39.94 32.38
N SER A 191 2.67 39.36 33.58
CA SER A 191 2.49 40.12 34.83
C SER A 191 3.75 40.91 35.20
N CYS A 192 4.94 40.31 35.05
CA CYS A 192 6.21 41.00 35.24
C CYS A 192 6.41 42.12 34.21
N SER A 193 6.00 41.92 32.95
CA SER A 193 6.05 42.97 31.92
C SER A 193 5.18 44.17 32.30
N ASN A 194 4.02 43.94 32.92
CA ASN A 194 3.16 45.02 33.43
C ASN A 194 3.73 45.70 34.69
N SER A 195 4.54 45.01 35.51
CA SER A 195 5.22 45.60 36.67
C SER A 195 6.46 46.42 36.30
N TYR A 196 7.12 46.13 35.17
CA TYR A 196 8.27 46.90 34.68
C TYR A 196 7.92 47.97 33.62
N GLY A 197 6.66 48.03 33.17
CA GLY A 197 6.13 49.05 32.24
C GLY A 197 5.46 50.26 32.91
N GLY A 198 5.54 50.38 34.24
CA GLY A 198 4.83 51.40 35.03
C GLY A 198 5.72 52.51 35.60
N SER A 199 6.69 53.02 34.84
CA SER A 199 7.29 54.32 35.16
C SER A 199 7.62 55.11 33.90
N SER A 200 6.69 55.97 33.47
CA SER A 200 7.05 57.15 32.69
C SER A 200 6.05 58.28 32.89
N ILE A 201 6.54 59.27 33.63
CA ILE A 201 6.17 60.68 33.51
C ILE A 201 6.30 61.05 32.02
N PHE A 202 5.21 61.47 31.37
CA PHE A 202 5.34 62.37 30.22
C PHE A 202 4.13 63.27 30.05
N SER A 203 4.48 64.55 29.90
CA SER A 203 3.66 65.73 29.95
C SER A 203 2.60 65.80 28.85
N LYS A 204 1.44 66.34 29.22
CA LYS A 204 0.42 66.88 28.31
C LYS A 204 1.07 67.98 27.45
N PRO A 205 0.97 67.97 26.10
CA PRO A 205 1.48 69.07 25.32
C PRO A 205 0.58 70.29 25.53
N ASP A 206 1.23 71.42 25.83
CA ASP A 206 0.62 72.73 26.01
C ASP A 206 -0.20 73.14 24.77
N ALA A 207 -1.48 73.42 24.98
CA ALA A 207 -2.29 74.16 24.03
C ALA A 207 -2.20 75.65 24.36
N VAL A 208 -1.38 76.38 23.61
CA VAL A 208 -1.26 77.85 23.62
C VAL A 208 -1.90 78.32 22.31
N THR A 209 -3.09 78.94 22.28
CA THR A 209 -3.47 80.33 22.62
C THR A 209 -5.01 80.39 22.43
N VAL A 210 -5.81 81.26 23.03
CA VAL A 210 -5.91 82.71 22.80
C VAL A 210 -6.67 83.34 23.96
N ARG A 211 -6.19 84.52 24.38
CA ARG A 211 -6.76 85.40 25.39
C ARG A 211 -7.88 86.26 24.78
N ARG A 212 -9.09 86.26 25.36
CA ARG A 212 -10.03 87.39 25.23
C ARG A 212 -10.88 87.53 26.50
N TYR A 213 -11.13 88.79 26.84
CA TYR A 213 -11.39 89.31 28.18
C TYR A 213 -12.88 89.43 28.56
N ASN A 214 -13.12 89.37 29.89
CA ASN A 214 -14.06 90.14 30.75
C ASN A 214 -15.57 90.14 30.43
N THR A 215 -16.53 90.15 31.37
CA THR A 215 -16.58 90.82 32.70
C THR A 215 -17.68 90.18 33.59
N HIS A 216 -17.40 90.20 34.90
CA HIS A 216 -18.26 90.24 36.10
C HIS A 216 -19.78 89.98 36.02
N HIS A 217 -20.30 89.20 36.99
CA HIS A 217 -21.22 89.70 38.02
C HIS A 217 -21.13 88.86 39.31
N VAL A 218 -21.48 89.50 40.41
CA VAL A 218 -21.11 89.29 41.82
C VAL A 218 -22.39 88.96 42.61
N TYR A 219 -22.32 87.91 43.44
CA TYR A 219 -23.19 87.54 44.59
C TYR A 219 -24.68 87.26 44.28
N ASP A 220 -25.45 86.45 45.02
CA ASP A 220 -25.51 86.20 46.46
C ASP A 220 -26.01 84.78 46.79
N GLN A 221 -25.56 84.27 47.92
CA GLN A 221 -26.24 83.24 48.71
C GLN A 221 -27.27 83.98 49.58
N PRO A 222 -28.47 83.43 49.83
CA PRO A 222 -28.66 82.95 51.19
C PRO A 222 -29.53 81.68 51.35
N ALA A 223 -29.09 80.89 52.32
CA ALA A 223 -29.80 80.26 53.43
C ALA A 223 -31.16 79.55 53.23
N ALA A 224 -31.12 78.26 53.61
CA ALA A 224 -31.93 77.62 54.65
C ALA A 224 -33.41 77.28 54.39
N ARG A 225 -33.65 75.96 54.43
CA ARG A 225 -34.69 75.20 55.16
C ARG A 225 -36.02 75.92 55.49
N LEU A 226 -37.10 75.27 55.06
CA LEU A 226 -37.99 74.50 55.93
C LEU A 226 -38.61 73.35 55.13
#